data_AF-A0A2H5QNJ9-F1
#
_entry.id   AF-A0A2H5QNJ9-F1
#
_cell.length_a   1.000
_cell.length_b   1.000
_cell.length_c   1.000
_cell.angle_alpha   90.00
_cell.angle_beta   90.00
_cell.angle_gamma   90.00
#
_symmetry.space_group_name_H-M   'P 1'
#
loop_
_entity.id
_entity.type
_entity.pdbx_description
1 polymer ?
#
loop_
_entity_poly.entity_id
_entity_poly.type
_entity_poly.pdbx_seq_one_letter_code
_entity_poly.pdbx_strand_id
1 'polypeptide(L)' 'MVIIVETILPKLPETRTLSKIISQGDVLMMTQNLGGKERTKHELMTLVTGAGFGGIRFECFICNLWVMEFYK' A
#
# COMPACT_ATOMS: atom_id res chain seq x y z
N MET A 1 -1.71 -15.41 9.06
CA MET A 1 -2.46 -14.17 9.29
C MET A 1 -1.46 -13.08 9.63
N VAL A 2 -1.39 -12.04 8.82
CA VAL A 2 -0.59 -10.84 9.07
C VAL A 2 -1.49 -9.63 8.81
N ILE A 3 -1.49 -8.65 9.72
CA ILE A 3 -2.22 -7.40 9.55
C ILE A 3 -1.22 -6.34 9.10
N ILE A 4 -1.53 -5.65 8.01
CA ILE A 4 -0.75 -4.53 7.48
C ILE A 4 -1.59 -3.27 7.52
N VAL A 5 -0.97 -2.17 7.90
CA VAL A 5 -1.55 -0.83 7.83
C VAL A 5 -0.64 0.03 6.97
N GLU A 6 -1.04 0.29 5.73
CA GLU A 6 -0.21 0.99 4.74
C GLU A 6 -1.08 1.78 3.76
N THR A 7 -0.50 2.75 3.07
CA THR A 7 -1.18 3.43 1.97
C THR A 7 -1.20 2.54 0.72
N ILE A 8 -2.12 2.82 -0.21
CA ILE A 8 -2.17 2.14 -1.50
C ILE A 8 -2.07 3.18 -2.61
N LEU A 9 -0.97 3.15 -3.36
CA LEU A 9 -0.75 4.05 -4.48
C LEU A 9 -1.71 3.69 -5.63
N PRO A 10 -2.51 4.64 -6.16
CA PRO A 10 -3.35 4.38 -7.31
C PRO A 10 -2.49 4.07 -8.54
N LYS A 11 -2.95 3.13 -9.37
CA LYS A 11 -2.22 2.71 -10.58
C LYS A 11 -2.08 3.83 -11.61
N LEU A 12 -3.06 4.72 -11.66
CA LEU A 12 -3.04 5.89 -12.54
C LEU A 12 -2.95 7.16 -11.68
N PRO A 13 -2.22 8.18 -12.14
CA PRO A 13 -2.22 9.48 -11.49
C PRO A 13 -3.64 10.02 -11.39
N GLU A 14 -4.03 10.50 -10.21
CA GLU A 14 -5.32 11.12 -9.98
C GLU A 14 -5.16 12.40 -9.15
N THR A 15 -6.07 13.36 -9.32
CA THR A 15 -5.92 14.71 -8.77
C THR A 15 -6.56 14.89 -7.39
N ARG A 16 -7.14 13.82 -6.83
CA ARG A 16 -7.74 13.81 -5.50
C ARG A 16 -6.70 14.12 -4.43
N THR A 17 -7.13 14.78 -3.35
CA THR A 17 -6.24 15.17 -2.25
C THR A 17 -5.54 13.98 -1.62
N LEU A 18 -6.28 12.88 -1.39
CA LEU A 18 -5.74 11.60 -0.91
C LEU A 18 -4.51 11.17 -1.70
N SER A 19 -4.65 11.16 -3.01
CA SER A 19 -3.70 10.55 -3.94
C SER A 19 -2.46 11.41 -4.07
N LYS A 20 -2.62 12.73 -3.99
CA LYS A 20 -1.51 13.68 -3.85
C LYS A 20 -0.73 13.43 -2.55
N ILE A 21 -1.42 13.20 -1.42
CA ILE A 21 -0.75 12.90 -0.14
C ILE A 21 0.05 11.60 -0.25
N ILE A 22 -0.52 10.54 -0.84
CA ILE A 22 0.18 9.27 -1.03
C ILE A 22 1.40 9.45 -1.93
N SER A 23 1.28 10.17 -3.05
CA SER A 23 2.42 10.46 -3.92
C SER A 23 3.50 11.32 -3.24
N GLN A 24 3.12 12.27 -2.39
CA GLN A 24 4.07 13.02 -1.57
C GLN A 24 4.78 12.13 -0.55
N GLY A 25 4.06 11.17 0.05
CA GLY A 25 4.62 10.13 0.91
C GLY A 25 5.62 9.25 0.17
N ASP A 26 5.33 8.83 -1.06
CA ASP A 26 6.25 8.04 -1.89
C ASP A 26 7.55 8.80 -2.21
N VAL A 27 7.44 10.09 -2.56
CA VAL A 27 8.62 10.97 -2.74
C VAL A 27 9.40 11.14 -1.42
N LEU A 28 8.70 11.25 -0.28
CA LEU A 28 9.34 11.31 1.02
C LEU A 28 10.12 10.01 1.30
N MET A 29 9.51 8.84 1.06
CA MET A 29 10.14 7.54 1.20
C MET A 29 11.40 7.44 0.34
N MET A 30 11.37 7.90 -0.92
CA MET A 30 12.53 7.92 -1.81
C MET A 30 13.71 8.71 -1.26
N THR A 31 13.45 9.81 -0.53
CA THR A 31 14.52 10.69 -0.03
C THR A 31 15.02 10.31 1.37
N GLN A 32 14.16 9.78 2.23
CA GLN A 32 14.48 9.53 3.63
C GLN A 32 14.74 8.05 3.93
N ASN A 33 14.18 7.12 3.15
CA ASN A 33 14.24 5.69 3.42
C ASN A 33 14.84 4.96 2.21
N LEU A 34 16.11 4.56 2.31
CA LEU A 34 16.82 3.83 1.25
C LEU A 34 16.02 2.60 0.78
N GLY A 35 15.57 2.63 -0.48
CA GLY A 35 14.78 1.56 -1.10
C GLY A 35 13.30 1.52 -0.71
N GLY A 36 12.83 2.46 0.10
CA GLY A 36 11.43 2.62 0.47
C GLY A 36 10.59 3.17 -0.69
N LYS A 37 9.36 2.66 -0.81
CA LYS A 37 8.34 3.15 -1.73
C LYS A 37 6.95 2.76 -1.27
N GLU A 38 5.95 3.55 -1.63
CA GLU A 38 4.55 3.15 -1.56
C GLU A 38 4.23 2.15 -2.67
N ARG A 39 3.22 1.28 -2.46
CA ARG A 39 2.91 0.20 -3.41
C ARG A 39 1.50 0.30 -3.94
N THR A 40 1.33 -0.08 -5.20
CA THR A 40 0.02 -0.32 -5.77
C THR A 40 -0.59 -1.60 -5.19
N LYS A 41 -1.92 -1.72 -5.27
CA LYS A 41 -2.63 -2.95 -4.87
C LYS A 41 -2.09 -4.20 -5.58
N HIS A 42 -1.69 -4.06 -6.84
CA HIS A 42 -1.17 -5.17 -7.63
C HIS A 42 0.20 -5.64 -7.13
N GLU A 43 1.14 -4.72 -6.91
CA GLU A 43 2.46 -5.05 -6.36
C GLU A 43 2.34 -5.69 -4.98
N LEU A 44 1.44 -5.17 -4.13
CA LEU A 44 1.19 -5.76 -2.81
C LEU A 44 0.65 -7.18 -2.93
N MET A 45 -0.33 -7.43 -3.81
CA MET A 45 -0.85 -8.77 -4.04
C MET A 45 0.24 -9.73 -4.53
N THR A 46 1.09 -9.30 -5.47
CA THR A 46 2.22 -10.10 -5.95
C THR A 46 3.17 -10.48 -4.82
N LEU A 47 3.49 -9.55 -3.91
CA LEU A 47 4.34 -9.82 -2.75
C LEU A 47 3.70 -10.82 -1.79
N VAL A 48 2.41 -10.65 -1.50
CA VAL A 48 1.67 -11.52 -0.58
C VAL A 48 1.58 -12.94 -1.13
N THR A 49 1.23 -13.10 -2.40
CA THR A 49 1.23 -14.39 -3.08
C THR A 49 2.63 -15.01 -3.13
N GLY A 50 3.66 -14.22 -3.44
CA GLY A 50 5.06 -14.69 -3.47
C GLY A 50 5.59 -15.14 -2.10
N ALA A 51 5.05 -14.58 -1.02
CA ALA A 51 5.36 -14.99 0.36
C ALA A 51 4.54 -16.21 0.85
N GLY A 52 3.69 -16.80 0.00
CA GLY A 52 2.93 -18.02 0.33
C GLY A 52 1.61 -17.79 1.06
N PHE A 53 1.06 -16.58 1.02
CA PHE A 53 -0.28 -16.27 1.51
C PHE A 53 -1.35 -16.51 0.42
N GLY A 54 -2.55 -16.92 0.84
CA GLY A 54 -3.69 -17.13 -0.04
C GLY A 54 -4.35 -15.84 -0.57
N GLY A 55 -4.07 -14.68 0.03
CA GLY A 55 -4.51 -13.38 -0.49
C GLY A 55 -4.59 -12.27 0.55
N ILE A 56 -5.30 -11.20 0.18
CA ILE A 56 -5.45 -9.96 0.96
C ILE A 56 -6.94 -9.64 1.13
N ARG A 57 -7.39 -9.35 2.34
CA ARG A 57 -8.68 -8.71 2.63
C ARG A 57 -8.47 -7.25 3.02
N PHE A 58 -9.32 -6.36 2.53
CA PHE A 58 -9.30 -4.93 2.82
C PHE A 58 -10.42 -4.63 3.82
N GLU A 59 -10.07 -4.41 5.08
CA GLU A 59 -11.03 -4.36 6.18
C GLU A 59 -11.52 -2.94 6.47
N CYS A 60 -10.60 -1.97 6.52
CA CYS A 60 -10.92 -0.59 6.89
C CYS A 60 -10.04 0.42 6.15
N PHE A 61 -10.57 1.61 5.93
CA PHE A 61 -9.83 2.75 5.39
C PHE A 61 -10.05 3.98 6.28
N ILE A 62 -8.97 4.45 6.90
CA ILE A 62 -9.01 5.60 7.81
C ILE A 62 -7.71 6.40 7.70
N CYS A 63 -7.81 7.74 7.71
CA CYS A 63 -6.65 8.63 7.63
C CYS A 63 -5.67 8.30 6.47
N ASN A 64 -6.23 7.95 5.30
CA ASN A 64 -5.47 7.56 4.09
C ASN A 64 -4.73 6.21 4.16
N LEU A 65 -4.90 5.45 5.25
CA LEU A 65 -4.30 4.14 5.45
C LEU A 65 -5.36 3.04 5.27
N TRP A 66 -4.94 1.95 4.64
CA TRP A 66 -5.72 0.72 4.56
C TRP A 66 -5.28 -0.24 5.66
N VAL A 67 -6.24 -0.78 6.40
CA VAL A 67 -6.06 -1.96 7.24
C VAL A 67 -6.35 -3.19 6.39
N MET A 68 -5.35 -4.05 6.24
CA MET A 68 -5.41 -5.22 5.38
C MET A 68 -5.02 -6.48 6.14
N GLU A 69 -5.73 -7.57 5.90
CA GLU A 69 -5.40 -8.89 6.45
C GLU A 69 -4.85 -9.81 5.35
N PHE A 70 -3.63 -10.30 5.54
CA PHE A 70 -3.04 -11.35 4.72
C PHE A 70 -3.35 -12.71 5.35
N TYR A 71 -4.22 -13.47 4.69
CA TYR A 71 -4.64 -14.80 5.15
C TYR A 71 -3.82 -15.89 4.45
N LYS A 72 -3.68 -17.04 5.10
CA LYS A 72 -3.05 -18.22 4.49
C LYS A 72 -4.00 -18.89 3.52
#